data_AF-A0A2L1KGN1-F1
#
_entry.id   AF-A0A2L1KGN1-F1
#
_cell.length_a   1.000
_cell.length_b   1.000
_cell.length_c   1.000
_cell.angle_alpha   90.00
_cell.angle_beta   90.00
_cell.angle_gamma   90.00
#
_symmetry.space_group_name_H-M   'P 1'
#
loop_
_entity.id
_entity.type
_entity.pdbx_description
1 polymer ?
#
loop_
_entity_poly.entity_id
_entity_poly.type
_entity_poly.pdbx_seq_one_letter_code
_entity_poly.pdbx_strand_id
1 'polypeptide(L)'
;MTWAAEAALFRNRSQNMPMLAPWSDHEQPDGSIQVRFNDQHRFTLNWVQERGQWELRRTGQDEVIETDQYRNDLFSAIQSGRIT
;
A
#
# COMPACT_ATOMS: atom_id res chain seq x y z
N MET A 1 -2.55 30.81 7.23
CA MET A 1 -2.40 29.36 7.02
C MET A 1 -1.35 29.17 5.94
N THR A 2 -0.29 28.43 6.21
CA THR A 2 0.90 28.36 5.35
C THR A 2 0.72 27.35 4.21
N TRP A 3 1.14 27.71 3.01
CA TRP A 3 1.20 26.90 1.79
C TRP A 3 1.71 25.45 2.01
N ALA A 4 2.63 25.25 2.96
CA ALA A 4 3.15 23.93 3.34
C ALA A 4 2.09 22.97 3.91
N ALA A 5 1.08 23.47 4.61
CA ALA A 5 -0.02 22.66 5.16
C ALA A 5 -1.01 22.25 4.06
N GLU A 6 -1.23 23.10 3.06
CA GLU A 6 -2.07 22.76 1.90
C GLU A 6 -1.40 21.71 1.00
N ALA A 7 -0.09 21.81 0.76
CA ALA A 7 0.63 20.80 -0.02
C ALA A 7 0.60 19.40 0.63
N ALA A 8 0.65 19.33 1.97
CA ALA A 8 0.49 18.08 2.72
C ALA A 8 -0.95 17.53 2.61
N LEU A 9 -1.96 18.40 2.65
CA LEU A 9 -3.37 18.01 2.48
C LEU A 9 -3.71 17.56 1.05
N PHE A 10 -3.10 18.14 0.02
CA PHE A 10 -3.31 17.73 -1.38
C PHE A 10 -2.61 16.40 -1.72
N ARG A 11 -1.46 16.09 -1.11
CA ARG A 11 -0.88 14.73 -1.20
C ARG A 11 -1.76 13.67 -0.53
N ASN A 12 -2.52 14.04 0.48
CA ASN A 12 -3.24 13.08 1.33
C ASN A 12 -4.63 12.65 0.77
N ARG A 13 -5.24 13.42 -0.14
CA ARG A 13 -6.62 13.12 -0.61
C ARG A 13 -6.71 11.95 -1.58
N SER A 14 -5.64 11.64 -2.31
CA SER A 14 -5.60 10.48 -3.21
C SER A 14 -5.03 9.23 -2.55
N GLN A 15 -4.65 9.27 -1.26
CA GLN A 15 -4.01 8.14 -0.55
C GLN A 15 -4.95 7.41 0.41
N ASN A 16 -6.21 7.81 0.51
CA ASN A 16 -7.14 7.32 1.52
C ASN A 16 -8.15 6.30 0.97
N MET A 17 -7.73 5.39 0.07
CA MET A 17 -8.55 4.23 -0.25
C MET A 17 -8.19 3.10 0.70
N PRO A 18 -8.90 2.94 1.85
CA PRO A 18 -8.67 1.80 2.72
C PRO A 18 -9.06 0.53 1.97
N MET A 19 -8.43 -0.58 2.34
CA MET A 19 -8.89 -1.87 1.86
C MET A 19 -10.30 -2.18 2.38
N LEU A 20 -11.13 -2.75 1.51
CA LEU A 20 -12.49 -3.16 1.83
C LEU A 20 -12.49 -4.60 2.31
N ALA A 21 -13.30 -4.88 3.33
CA ALA A 21 -13.52 -6.24 3.84
C ALA A 21 -13.81 -7.22 2.69
N PRO A 22 -13.22 -8.44 2.70
CA PRO A 22 -12.43 -9.06 3.79
C PRO A 22 -10.96 -8.62 3.87
N TRP A 23 -10.52 -7.68 3.03
CA TRP A 23 -9.17 -7.16 3.06
C TRP A 23 -9.01 -6.03 4.08
N SER A 24 -7.81 -5.89 4.65
CA SER A 24 -7.44 -4.76 5.50
C SER A 24 -5.97 -4.40 5.33
N ASP A 25 -5.65 -3.12 5.42
CA ASP A 25 -4.30 -2.58 5.41
C ASP A 25 -3.89 -2.10 6.82
N HIS A 26 -2.66 -2.39 7.21
CA HIS A 26 -2.10 -2.05 8.52
C HIS A 26 -0.72 -1.45 8.34
N GLU A 27 -0.61 -0.12 8.48
CA GLU A 27 0.68 0.58 8.48
C GLU A 27 1.51 0.14 9.69
N GLN A 28 2.77 -0.21 9.43
CA GLN A 28 3.71 -0.67 10.44
C GLN A 28 4.64 0.49 10.88
N PRO A 29 5.28 0.40 12.06
CA PRO A 29 6.21 1.44 12.54
C PRO A 29 7.42 1.68 11.63
N ASP A 30 7.79 0.70 10.80
CA ASP A 30 8.87 0.80 9.81
C ASP A 30 8.45 1.50 8.51
N GLY A 31 7.17 1.90 8.39
CA GLY A 31 6.60 2.52 7.20
C GLY A 31 6.14 1.53 6.13
N SER A 32 6.28 0.23 6.34
CA SER A 32 5.68 -0.79 5.49
C SER A 32 4.17 -0.91 5.75
N ILE A 33 3.44 -1.48 4.80
CA ILE A 33 2.00 -1.73 4.94
C ILE A 33 1.75 -3.22 4.84
N GLN A 34 1.15 -3.80 5.88
CA GLN A 34 0.68 -5.18 5.83
C GLN A 34 -0.72 -5.22 5.25
N VAL A 35 -0.89 -6.02 4.20
CA VAL A 35 -2.20 -6.33 3.64
C VAL A 35 -2.63 -7.70 4.12
N ARG A 36 -3.82 -7.75 4.70
CA ARG A 36 -4.40 -8.95 5.31
C ARG A 36 -5.72 -9.31 4.64
N PHE A 37 -6.00 -10.60 4.55
CA PHE A 37 -7.30 -11.16 4.14
C PHE A 37 -7.87 -11.96 5.31
N ASN A 38 -9.06 -11.61 5.81
CA ASN A 38 -9.63 -12.23 7.02
C ASN A 38 -8.61 -12.29 8.18
N ASP A 39 -7.99 -11.15 8.50
CA ASP A 39 -6.94 -11.00 9.52
C ASP A 39 -5.62 -11.78 9.29
N GLN A 40 -5.54 -12.60 8.24
CA GLN A 40 -4.31 -13.29 7.88
C GLN A 40 -3.42 -12.40 7.01
N HIS A 41 -2.16 -12.20 7.40
CA HIS A 41 -1.16 -11.48 6.60
C HIS A 41 -0.89 -12.22 5.28
N ARG A 42 -1.08 -11.51 4.16
CA ARG A 42 -0.92 -12.04 2.80
C ARG A 42 0.18 -11.34 2.03
N PHE A 43 0.26 -10.02 2.15
CA PHE A 43 1.23 -9.22 1.44
C PHE A 43 1.82 -8.11 2.30
N THR A 44 2.99 -7.63 1.90
CA THR A 44 3.64 -6.45 2.46
C THR A 44 3.95 -5.49 1.33
N LEU A 45 3.59 -4.21 1.50
CA LEU A 45 4.01 -3.14 0.62
C LEU A 45 5.16 -2.37 1.27
N ASN A 46 6.20 -2.11 0.50
CA ASN A 46 7.33 -1.28 0.93
C ASN A 46 7.53 -0.13 -0.06
N TRP A 47 7.66 1.10 0.44
CA TRP A 47 8.01 2.23 -0.40
C TRP A 47 9.53 2.25 -0.66
N VAL A 48 9.92 2.16 -1.92
CA VAL A 48 11.32 2.21 -2.34
C VAL A 48 11.64 3.61 -2.83
N GLN A 49 12.28 4.40 -1.97
CA GLN A 49 12.59 5.81 -2.24
C GLN A 49 13.46 5.99 -3.50
N GLU A 50 14.44 5.11 -3.72
CA GLU A 50 15.34 5.15 -4.88
C GLU A 50 14.60 5.03 -6.22
N ARG A 51 13.46 4.34 -6.22
CA ARG A 51 12.65 4.06 -7.41
C ARG A 51 11.37 4.91 -7.45
N GLY A 52 10.99 5.54 -6.34
CA GLY A 52 9.77 6.31 -6.22
C GLY A 52 8.50 5.47 -6.43
N GLN A 53 8.51 4.21 -5.97
CA GLN A 53 7.39 3.28 -6.15
C GLN A 53 7.23 2.35 -4.94
N TRP A 54 6.03 1.80 -4.81
CA TRP A 54 5.69 0.72 -3.89
C TRP A 54 6.07 -0.63 -4.50
N GLU A 55 6.69 -1.48 -3.70
CA GLU A 55 6.93 -2.89 -4.03
C GLU A 55 5.99 -3.77 -3.21
N LEU A 56 5.21 -4.60 -3.88
CA LEU A 56 4.35 -5.61 -3.27
C LEU A 56 5.11 -6.94 -3.17
N ARG A 57 5.12 -7.53 -1.99
CA ARG A 57 5.72 -8.85 -1.72
C ARG A 57 4.71 -9.75 -1.03
N ARG A 58 4.75 -11.05 -1.29
CA ARG A 58 3.97 -12.02 -0.51
C ARG A 58 4.62 -12.22 0.86
N THR A 59 3.80 -12.45 1.87
CA THR A 59 4.29 -12.71 3.23
C THR A 59 5.23 -13.91 3.25
N GLY A 60 6.43 -13.73 3.81
CA GLY A 60 7.47 -14.76 3.88
C GLY A 60 8.25 -14.98 2.57
N GLN A 61 8.07 -14.10 1.58
CA GLN A 61 8.83 -14.12 0.33
C GLN A 61 9.61 -12.82 0.16
N ASP A 62 10.86 -12.93 -0.31
CA ASP A 62 11.70 -11.78 -0.66
C ASP A 62 11.41 -11.23 -2.07
N GLU A 63 10.71 -12.01 -2.90
CA GLU A 63 10.39 -11.65 -4.27
C GLU A 63 9.33 -10.53 -4.35
N VAL A 64 9.61 -9.54 -5.19
CA VAL A 64 8.67 -8.48 -5.55
C VAL A 64 7.77 -8.98 -6.67
N ILE A 65 6.47 -9.09 -6.39
CA ILE A 65 5.49 -9.64 -7.33
C ILE A 65 4.78 -8.57 -8.17
N GLU A 66 4.79 -7.32 -7.71
CA GLU A 66 4.21 -6.18 -8.43
C GLU A 66 4.83 -4.88 -7.91
N THR A 67 4.92 -3.87 -8.76
CA THR A 67 5.34 -2.52 -8.37
C THR A 67 4.43 -1.45 -8.94
N ASP A 68 4.12 -0.41 -8.16
CA ASP A 68 3.34 0.72 -8.65
C ASP A 68 3.73 2.02 -7.95
N GLN A 69 3.59 3.15 -8.63
CA GLN A 69 3.80 4.47 -8.05
C GLN A 69 2.75 4.77 -6.95
N TYR A 70 1.54 4.22 -7.07
CA TYR A 70 0.44 4.47 -6.15
C TYR A 70 0.04 3.19 -5.41
N ARG A 71 0.06 3.23 -4.06
CA ARG A 71 -0.37 2.09 -3.22
C ARG A 71 -1.80 1.64 -3.51
N ASN A 72 -2.69 2.56 -3.88
CA ASN A 72 -4.09 2.26 -4.15
C ASN A 72 -4.29 1.39 -5.40
N ASP A 73 -3.39 1.49 -6.39
CA ASP A 73 -3.45 0.66 -7.58
C ASP A 73 -3.08 -0.79 -7.24
N LEU A 74 -2.09 -0.98 -6.35
CA LEU A 74 -1.78 -2.29 -5.77
C LEU A 74 -2.93 -2.83 -4.93
N PHE A 75 -3.59 -1.99 -4.12
CA PHE A 75 -4.75 -2.41 -3.34
C PHE A 75 -5.90 -2.86 -4.24
N SER A 76 -6.19 -2.08 -5.29
CA SER A 76 -7.23 -2.41 -6.27
C SER A 76 -6.92 -3.71 -7.01
N ALA A 77 -5.65 -3.96 -7.35
CA ALA A 77 -5.19 -5.20 -7.98
C ALA A 77 -5.37 -6.43 -7.07
N ILE A 78 -5.13 -6.29 -5.77
CA ILE A 78 -5.37 -7.35 -4.78
C ILE A 78 -6.87 -7.60 -4.62
N GLN A 79 -7.66 -6.54 -4.43
CA GLN A 79 -9.10 -6.66 -4.19
C GLN A 79 -9.88 -7.17 -5.40
N SER A 80 -9.43 -6.84 -6.63
CA SER A 80 -10.01 -7.38 -7.86
C SER A 80 -9.63 -8.83 -8.12
N GLY A 81 -8.71 -9.41 -7.34
CA GLY A 81 -8.19 -10.76 -7.55
C GLY A 81 -7.20 -10.87 -8.72
N ARG A 82 -6.73 -9.75 -9.29
CA ARG A 82 -5.64 -9.74 -10.27
C ARG A 82 -4.35 -10.29 -9.64
N ILE A 83 -4.13 -9.99 -8.37
CA ILE A 83 -3.02 -10.46 -7.56
C ILE A 83 -3.56 -11.37 -6.46
N THR A 84 -3.03 -12.60 -6.35
CA THR A 84 -3.47 -13.64 -5.39
C THR A 84 -2.33 -14.16 -4.51
#